data_AF-A0A176WAN5-F1
#
_entry.id   AF-A0A176WAN5-F1
#
_cell.length_a   1.000
_cell.length_b   1.000
_cell.length_c   1.000
_cell.angle_alpha   90.00
_cell.angle_beta   90.00
_cell.angle_gamma   90.00
#
_symmetry.space_group_name_H-M   'P 1'
#
loop_
_entity.id
_entity.type
_entity.pdbx_description
1 polymer ?
#
loop_
_entity_poly.entity_id
_entity_poly.type
_entity_poly.pdbx_seq_one_letter_code
_entity_poly.pdbx_strand_id
1 'polypeptide(L)'
;MAEAMNLEDPKSEESILLLHKIAEVFNAQGSYHLACKKYTQAGDRLAAMKALLKSGDTERIIFFANVSRHKQIYILAANYLQNLDWHHDGSIMRTIIQALGAMTEALKYISNSKSPYKDEEIQSLKRRISEVEQFVQVRKMAKGDPAGLVQACNELLTQLTKSATSTQASVRIGDLHALLIEYYFSQGSMEQAFHVIEKMRERKIALGPFVDQNVLLSIYQALGLEATDDDLADTVGEEIISA
;
A
#
# COMPACT_ATOMS: atom_id res chain seq x y z
N MET A 1 -27.40 26.31 39.36
CA MET A 1 -27.15 26.71 37.96
C MET A 1 -25.72 26.31 37.64
N ALA A 2 -25.57 25.18 36.95
CA ALA A 2 -24.30 24.76 36.37
C ALA A 2 -24.28 25.19 34.88
N GLU A 3 -23.07 25.26 34.35
CA GLU A 3 -22.73 25.34 32.91
C GLU A 3 -22.72 26.73 32.26
N ALA A 4 -21.54 27.35 32.31
CA ALA A 4 -20.90 27.97 31.14
C ALA A 4 -19.39 28.17 31.42
N MET A 5 -18.61 27.09 31.40
CA MET A 5 -17.15 27.15 31.22
C MET A 5 -16.84 26.76 29.77
N ASN A 6 -17.09 27.67 28.83
CA ASN A 6 -16.48 27.59 27.50
C ASN A 6 -15.10 28.25 27.58
N LEU A 7 -14.08 27.43 27.85
CA LEU A 7 -12.67 27.78 27.80
C LEU A 7 -12.05 27.04 26.61
N GLU A 8 -11.92 27.72 25.47
CA GLU A 8 -10.84 27.43 24.52
C GLU A 8 -10.22 28.77 24.12
N ASP A 9 -9.20 29.18 24.88
CA ASP A 9 -8.23 30.18 24.42
C ASP A 9 -7.62 29.69 23.09
N PRO A 10 -7.29 30.60 22.14
CA PRO A 10 -6.46 30.23 21.00
C PRO A 10 -5.15 29.61 21.52
N LYS A 11 -4.82 28.39 21.07
CA LYS A 11 -3.66 27.64 21.57
C LYS A 11 -2.40 28.49 21.47
N SER A 12 -1.77 28.76 22.61
CA SER A 12 -0.49 29.45 22.65
C SER A 12 0.58 28.64 21.91
N GLU A 13 1.56 29.35 21.34
CA GLU A 13 2.71 28.73 20.67
C GLU A 13 3.46 27.74 21.58
N GLU A 14 3.56 28.08 22.87
CA GLU A 14 4.12 27.20 23.91
C GLU A 14 3.31 25.91 24.09
N SER A 15 1.98 25.98 24.02
CA SER A 15 1.09 24.82 24.11
C SER A 15 1.27 23.88 22.91
N ILE A 16 1.40 24.45 21.69
CA ILE A 16 1.68 23.68 20.47
C ILE A 16 3.03 22.97 20.60
N LEU A 17 4.07 23.69 21.03
CA LEU A 17 5.41 23.13 21.20
C LEU A 17 5.44 22.01 22.25
N LEU A 18 4.72 22.18 23.36
CA LEU A 18 4.58 21.13 24.38
C LEU A 18 3.87 19.89 23.82
N LEU A 19 2.80 20.07 23.05
CA LEU A 19 2.08 18.96 22.42
C LEU A 19 2.98 18.17 21.46
N HIS A 20 3.84 18.85 20.69
CA HIS A 20 4.84 18.20 19.84
C HIS A 20 5.84 17.37 20.65
N LYS A 21 6.42 17.93 21.71
CA LYS A 21 7.37 17.20 22.57
C LYS A 21 6.74 15.96 23.20
N ILE A 22 5.50 16.05 23.66
CA ILE A 22 4.77 14.90 24.21
C ILE A 22 4.54 13.85 23.13
N ALA A 23 4.18 14.27 21.91
CA ALA A 23 3.98 13.35 20.78
C ALA A 23 5.27 12.62 20.39
N GLU A 24 6.42 13.30 20.42
CA GLU A 24 7.74 12.69 20.17
C GLU A 24 8.09 11.64 21.23
N VAL A 25 7.81 11.91 22.50
CA VAL A 25 7.98 10.92 23.58
C VAL A 25 7.09 9.69 23.34
N PHE A 26 5.82 9.88 22.97
CA PHE A 26 4.95 8.76 22.65
C PHE A 26 5.43 7.96 21.44
N ASN A 27 5.95 8.62 20.41
CA ASN A 27 6.57 7.95 19.26
C ASN A 27 7.79 7.11 19.68
N ALA A 28 8.67 7.64 20.53
CA ALA A 28 9.83 6.92 21.04
C ALA A 28 9.45 5.70 21.89
N GLN A 29 8.29 5.76 22.55
CA GLN A 29 7.72 4.65 23.33
C GLN A 29 6.93 3.64 22.49
N GLY A 30 6.82 3.85 21.16
CA GLY A 30 5.97 3.03 20.28
C GLY A 30 4.46 3.25 20.47
N SER A 31 4.06 4.25 21.25
CA SER A 31 2.66 4.59 21.53
C SER A 31 2.06 5.49 20.44
N TYR A 32 2.05 4.99 19.21
CA TYR A 32 1.76 5.76 18.00
C TYR A 32 0.36 6.39 17.94
N HIS A 33 -0.67 5.75 18.50
CA HIS A 33 -2.02 6.35 18.56
C HIS A 33 -2.07 7.57 19.47
N LEU A 34 -1.33 7.54 20.59
CA LEU A 34 -1.24 8.68 21.50
C LEU A 34 -0.45 9.82 20.84
N ALA A 35 0.64 9.50 20.13
CA ALA A 35 1.37 10.47 19.33
C ALA A 35 0.48 11.13 18.27
N CYS A 36 -0.29 10.34 17.50
CA CYS A 36 -1.25 10.86 16.53
C CYS A 36 -2.24 11.84 17.17
N LYS A 37 -2.81 11.50 18.33
CA LYS A 37 -3.75 12.36 19.05
C LYS A 37 -3.08 13.69 19.43
N LYS A 38 -1.83 13.67 19.88
CA LYS A 38 -1.09 14.88 20.28
C LYS A 38 -0.72 15.76 19.10
N TYR A 39 -0.26 15.20 17.99
CA TYR A 39 -0.04 15.96 16.75
C TYR A 39 -1.34 16.54 16.19
N THR A 40 -2.45 15.80 16.23
CA THR A 40 -3.77 16.33 15.82
C THR A 40 -4.20 17.49 16.72
N GLN A 41 -3.98 17.37 18.04
CA GLN A 41 -4.22 18.46 18.99
C GLN A 41 -3.32 19.67 18.71
N ALA A 42 -2.09 19.48 18.26
CA ALA A 42 -1.18 20.57 17.87
C ALA A 42 -1.56 21.21 16.52
N GLY A 43 -2.44 20.59 15.74
CA GLY A 43 -2.80 21.03 14.39
C GLY A 43 -1.91 20.45 13.28
N ASP A 44 -0.86 19.69 13.63
CA ASP A 44 0.04 19.04 12.67
C ASP A 44 -0.55 17.70 12.20
N ARG A 45 -1.36 17.77 11.15
CA ARG A 45 -2.00 16.59 10.55
C ARG A 45 -1.00 15.66 9.86
N LEU A 46 0.15 16.18 9.40
CA LEU A 46 1.13 15.36 8.68
C LEU A 46 1.93 14.49 9.66
N ALA A 47 2.40 15.07 10.76
CA ALA A 47 3.04 14.30 11.82
C ALA A 47 2.08 13.28 12.44
N ALA A 48 0.80 13.65 12.59
CA ALA A 48 -0.24 12.72 13.04
C ALA A 48 -0.39 11.51 12.10
N MET A 49 -0.47 11.76 10.79
CA MET A 49 -0.55 10.69 9.79
C MET A 49 0.68 9.79 9.82
N LYS A 50 1.89 10.37 9.90
CA LYS A 50 3.14 9.59 9.98
C LYS A 50 3.17 8.69 11.22
N ALA A 51 2.66 9.16 12.36
CA ALA A 51 2.51 8.33 13.55
C ALA A 51 1.51 7.18 13.31
N LEU A 52 0.36 7.45 12.70
CA LEU A 52 -0.60 6.39 12.35
C LEU A 52 -0.01 5.34 11.41
N LEU A 53 0.76 5.73 10.40
CA LEU A 53 1.43 4.78 9.51
C LEU A 53 2.33 3.80 10.28
N LYS A 54 3.08 4.30 11.27
CA LYS A 54 3.92 3.46 12.14
C LYS A 54 3.11 2.51 13.03
N SER A 55 1.86 2.83 13.32
CA SER A 55 0.98 1.97 14.14
C SER A 55 0.48 0.73 13.42
N GLY A 56 0.50 0.71 12.09
CA GLY A 56 -0.07 -0.38 11.31
C GLY A 56 -1.61 -0.42 11.28
N ASP A 57 -2.28 0.53 11.93
CA ASP A 57 -3.75 0.55 12.06
C ASP A 57 -4.41 1.08 10.77
N THR A 58 -4.64 0.16 9.86
CA THR A 58 -5.21 0.42 8.54
C THR A 58 -6.57 1.12 8.59
N GLU A 59 -7.44 0.75 9.53
CA GLU A 59 -8.76 1.37 9.66
C GLU A 59 -8.63 2.84 10.05
N ARG A 60 -7.78 3.16 11.04
CA ARG A 60 -7.54 4.55 11.46
C ARG A 60 -6.79 5.36 10.41
N ILE A 61 -5.88 4.75 9.65
CA ILE A 61 -5.17 5.40 8.52
C ILE A 61 -6.18 5.84 7.46
N ILE A 62 -7.07 4.95 7.03
CA ILE A 62 -8.12 5.24 6.04
C ILE A 62 -9.08 6.30 6.58
N PHE A 63 -9.53 6.13 7.83
CA PHE A 63 -10.42 7.11 8.49
C PHE A 63 -9.77 8.50 8.54
N PHE A 64 -8.52 8.58 9.01
CA PHE A 64 -7.80 9.83 9.17
C PHE A 64 -7.57 10.55 7.83
N ALA A 65 -7.28 9.79 6.77
CA ALA A 65 -7.17 10.34 5.41
C ALA A 65 -8.48 11.00 4.95
N ASN A 66 -9.61 10.31 5.12
CA ASN A 66 -10.93 10.78 4.72
C ASN A 66 -11.36 12.06 5.47
N VAL A 67 -11.09 12.13 6.79
CA VAL A 67 -11.47 13.31 7.59
C VAL A 67 -10.50 14.48 7.43
N SER A 68 -9.22 14.21 7.15
CA SER A 68 -8.20 15.26 7.06
C SER A 68 -8.26 16.08 5.78
N ARG A 69 -8.81 15.51 4.69
CA ARG A 69 -8.95 16.15 3.37
C ARG A 69 -7.67 16.86 2.91
N HIS A 70 -6.53 16.19 3.06
CA HIS A 70 -5.21 16.76 2.79
C HIS A 70 -4.44 15.89 1.79
N LYS A 71 -3.97 16.49 0.68
CA LYS A 71 -3.29 15.78 -0.42
C LYS A 71 -2.21 14.81 0.07
N GLN A 72 -1.24 15.34 0.81
CA GLN A 72 -0.10 14.53 1.27
C GLN A 72 -0.53 13.37 2.18
N ILE A 73 -1.64 13.52 2.93
CA ILE A 73 -2.17 12.46 3.79
C ILE A 73 -2.78 11.35 2.93
N TYR A 74 -3.50 11.68 1.86
CA TYR A 74 -3.99 10.68 0.92
C TYR A 74 -2.87 9.92 0.22
N ILE A 75 -1.79 10.61 -0.18
CA ILE A 75 -0.61 9.97 -0.78
C ILE A 75 0.04 9.01 0.22
N LEU A 76 0.26 9.47 1.47
CA LEU A 76 0.82 8.65 2.55
C LEU A 76 -0.04 7.41 2.85
N ALA A 77 -1.36 7.58 2.92
CA ALA A 77 -2.31 6.48 3.11
C ALA A 77 -2.23 5.49 1.94
N ALA A 78 -2.26 5.98 0.71
CA ALA A 78 -2.22 5.16 -0.49
C ALA A 78 -0.91 4.36 -0.58
N ASN A 79 0.23 4.98 -0.31
CA ASN A 79 1.54 4.32 -0.31
C ASN A 79 1.64 3.26 0.80
N TYR A 80 1.08 3.54 1.98
CA TYR A 80 0.99 2.54 3.04
C TYR A 80 0.15 1.34 2.64
N LEU A 81 -1.05 1.59 2.09
CA LEU A 81 -1.98 0.53 1.68
C LEU A 81 -1.37 -0.34 0.58
N GLN A 82 -0.57 0.24 -0.32
CA GLN A 82 0.22 -0.46 -1.35
C GLN A 82 1.25 -1.42 -0.79
N ASN A 83 1.73 -1.15 0.42
CA ASN A 83 2.77 -1.92 1.07
C ASN A 83 2.25 -2.96 2.07
N LEU A 84 0.94 -3.11 2.18
CA LEU A 84 0.37 -4.21 2.96
C LEU A 84 0.62 -5.52 2.22
N ASP A 85 0.88 -6.59 2.98
CA ASP A 85 0.92 -7.93 2.43
C ASP A 85 -0.49 -8.32 1.98
N TRP A 86 -0.70 -8.22 0.66
CA TRP A 86 -1.97 -8.50 0.02
C TRP A 86 -2.19 -10.00 -0.25
N HIS A 87 -1.25 -10.87 0.13
CA HIS A 87 -1.33 -12.31 -0.14
C HIS A 87 -2.07 -13.11 0.94
N HIS A 88 -2.17 -12.62 2.17
CA HIS A 88 -2.45 -13.53 3.30
C HIS A 88 -3.88 -13.58 3.88
N ASP A 89 -4.90 -12.88 3.35
CA ASP A 89 -6.24 -12.85 3.97
C ASP A 89 -7.41 -12.45 3.04
N GLY A 90 -8.59 -13.05 3.26
CA GLY A 90 -9.85 -12.67 2.62
C GLY A 90 -10.35 -11.26 2.98
N SER A 91 -9.78 -10.63 4.01
CA SER A 91 -10.01 -9.23 4.37
C SER A 91 -9.33 -8.23 3.41
N ILE A 92 -8.37 -8.67 2.58
CA ILE A 92 -7.55 -7.80 1.73
C ILE A 92 -8.36 -7.15 0.61
N MET A 93 -9.28 -7.88 0.00
CA MET A 93 -10.20 -7.28 -0.98
C MET A 93 -11.03 -6.17 -0.36
N ARG A 94 -11.42 -6.32 0.91
CA ARG A 94 -12.14 -5.27 1.64
C ARG A 94 -11.25 -4.05 1.85
N THR A 95 -10.00 -4.24 2.25
CA THR A 95 -9.02 -3.16 2.44
C THR A 95 -8.70 -2.44 1.12
N ILE A 96 -8.49 -3.17 0.02
CA ILE A 96 -8.24 -2.58 -1.31
C ILE A 96 -9.47 -1.79 -1.79
N ILE A 97 -10.69 -2.31 -1.58
CA ILE A 97 -11.93 -1.59 -1.92
C ILE A 97 -12.06 -0.31 -1.07
N GLN A 98 -11.75 -0.36 0.22
CA GLN A 98 -11.76 0.83 1.08
C GLN A 98 -10.70 1.85 0.64
N ALA A 99 -9.50 1.40 0.25
CA ALA A 99 -8.44 2.23 -0.30
C ALA A 99 -8.89 2.94 -1.59
N LEU A 100 -9.50 2.20 -2.52
CA LEU A 100 -10.09 2.74 -3.75
C LEU A 100 -11.17 3.79 -3.44
N GLY A 101 -12.01 3.53 -2.44
CA GLY A 101 -13.00 4.49 -1.95
C GLY A 101 -12.35 5.80 -1.47
N ALA A 102 -11.31 5.70 -0.64
CA ALA A 102 -10.57 6.87 -0.15
C ALA A 102 -9.88 7.64 -1.28
N MET A 103 -9.27 6.96 -2.25
CA MET A 103 -8.67 7.60 -3.43
C MET A 103 -9.71 8.32 -4.30
N THR A 104 -10.90 7.74 -4.45
CA THR A 104 -12.01 8.36 -5.19
C THR A 104 -12.54 9.62 -4.49
N GLU A 105 -12.65 9.60 -3.15
CA GLU A 105 -13.02 10.80 -2.37
C GLU A 105 -11.93 11.89 -2.43
N ALA A 106 -10.66 11.49 -2.37
CA ALA A 106 -9.54 12.40 -2.58
C ALA A 106 -9.61 13.08 -3.96
N LEU A 107 -9.97 12.33 -5.01
CA LEU A 107 -10.12 12.86 -6.36
C LEU A 107 -11.22 13.92 -6.43
N LYS A 108 -12.38 13.70 -5.79
CA LYS A 108 -13.46 14.69 -5.70
C LYS A 108 -13.00 15.96 -5.00
N TYR A 109 -12.21 15.81 -3.94
CA TYR A 109 -11.68 16.96 -3.20
C TYR A 109 -10.69 17.78 -4.03
N ILE A 110 -9.71 17.13 -4.67
CA ILE A 110 -8.75 17.79 -5.56
C ILE A 110 -9.47 18.47 -6.74
N SER A 111 -10.51 17.82 -7.28
CA SER A 111 -11.35 18.36 -8.36
C SER A 111 -12.07 19.66 -7.99
N ASN A 112 -12.23 19.97 -6.70
CA ASN A 112 -12.82 21.23 -6.24
C ASN A 112 -11.79 22.20 -5.65
N SER A 113 -10.51 21.83 -5.64
CA SER A 113 -9.43 22.66 -5.09
C SER A 113 -9.04 23.80 -6.05
N LYS A 114 -8.43 24.85 -5.50
CA LYS A 114 -7.83 25.97 -6.25
C LYS A 114 -6.34 25.73 -6.57
N SER A 115 -5.89 24.47 -6.52
CA SER A 115 -4.49 24.11 -6.78
C SER A 115 -4.11 24.46 -8.22
N PRO A 116 -2.97 25.14 -8.46
CA PRO A 116 -2.46 25.37 -9.81
C PRO A 116 -1.98 24.08 -10.49
N TYR A 117 -1.74 23.01 -9.72
CA TYR A 117 -1.32 21.69 -10.20
C TYR A 117 -2.47 20.68 -10.28
N LYS A 118 -3.71 21.14 -10.14
CA LYS A 118 -4.91 20.32 -10.02
C LYS A 118 -5.02 19.25 -11.11
N ASP A 119 -4.76 19.60 -12.36
CA ASP A 119 -4.95 18.67 -13.48
C ASP A 119 -3.92 17.54 -13.47
N GLU A 120 -2.67 17.84 -13.16
CA GLU A 120 -1.61 16.83 -12.98
C GLU A 120 -1.91 15.93 -11.77
N GLU A 121 -2.37 16.52 -10.66
CA GLU A 121 -2.77 15.80 -9.44
C GLU A 121 -3.94 14.84 -9.70
N ILE A 122 -4.95 15.30 -10.45
CA ILE A 122 -6.09 14.51 -10.89
C ILE A 122 -5.63 13.36 -11.78
N GLN A 123 -4.76 13.62 -12.76
CA GLN A 123 -4.27 12.59 -13.68
C GLN A 123 -3.46 11.53 -12.96
N SER A 124 -2.54 11.93 -12.09
CA SER A 124 -1.75 11.01 -11.25
C SER A 124 -2.66 10.12 -10.40
N LEU A 125 -3.63 10.71 -9.69
CA LEU A 125 -4.52 9.94 -8.82
C LEU A 125 -5.48 9.04 -9.62
N LYS A 126 -6.02 9.51 -10.76
CA LYS A 126 -6.86 8.68 -11.65
C LYS A 126 -6.10 7.47 -12.18
N ARG A 127 -4.83 7.65 -12.55
CA ARG A 127 -3.99 6.54 -12.99
C ARG A 127 -3.82 5.51 -11.88
N ARG A 128 -3.49 5.94 -10.65
CA ARG A 128 -3.37 5.05 -9.49
C ARG A 128 -4.65 4.27 -9.22
N ILE A 129 -5.81 4.95 -9.27
CA ILE A 129 -7.12 4.31 -9.13
C ILE A 129 -7.31 3.23 -10.19
N SER A 130 -7.06 3.54 -11.46
CA SER A 130 -7.21 2.59 -12.57
C SER A 130 -6.30 1.37 -12.43
N GLU A 131 -5.04 1.56 -12.01
CA GLU A 131 -4.09 0.46 -11.79
C GLU A 131 -4.56 -0.47 -10.66
N VAL A 132 -5.11 0.07 -9.57
CA VAL A 132 -5.66 -0.73 -8.46
C VAL A 132 -6.98 -1.42 -8.85
N GLU A 133 -7.84 -0.77 -9.63
CA GLU A 133 -9.06 -1.38 -10.17
C GLU A 133 -8.74 -2.57 -11.09
N GLN A 134 -7.77 -2.42 -11.99
CA GLN A 134 -7.31 -3.50 -12.85
C GLN A 134 -6.73 -4.66 -12.02
N PHE A 135 -5.95 -4.39 -10.98
CA PHE A 135 -5.44 -5.42 -10.08
C PHE A 135 -6.57 -6.20 -9.38
N VAL A 136 -7.59 -5.49 -8.89
CA VAL A 136 -8.80 -6.09 -8.30
C VAL A 136 -9.53 -6.98 -9.31
N GLN A 137 -9.64 -6.55 -10.56
CA GLN A 137 -10.27 -7.33 -11.62
C GLN A 137 -9.47 -8.61 -11.91
N VAL A 138 -8.16 -8.51 -12.08
CA VAL A 138 -7.24 -9.63 -12.31
C VAL A 138 -7.33 -10.66 -11.17
N ARG A 139 -7.32 -10.22 -9.91
CA ARG A 139 -7.51 -11.10 -8.74
C ARG A 139 -8.86 -11.81 -8.73
N LYS A 140 -9.93 -11.17 -9.20
CA LYS A 140 -11.26 -11.81 -9.33
C LYS A 140 -11.28 -12.87 -10.42
N MET A 141 -10.65 -12.60 -11.57
CA MET A 141 -10.55 -13.56 -12.68
C MET A 141 -9.83 -14.84 -12.24
N ALA A 142 -8.74 -14.72 -11.48
CA ALA A 142 -7.99 -15.86 -10.96
C ALA A 142 -8.83 -16.84 -10.11
N LYS A 143 -9.92 -16.38 -9.47
CA LYS A 143 -10.80 -17.22 -8.66
C LYS A 143 -12.02 -17.79 -9.41
N GLY A 144 -12.32 -17.30 -10.62
CA GLY A 144 -13.59 -17.58 -11.29
C GLY A 144 -13.45 -17.95 -12.76
N ASP A 145 -12.92 -17.02 -13.57
CA ASP A 145 -12.74 -17.19 -15.01
C ASP A 145 -11.29 -16.89 -15.38
N PRO A 146 -10.44 -17.94 -15.49
CA PRO A 146 -9.03 -17.76 -15.80
C PRO A 146 -8.78 -17.41 -17.27
N ALA A 147 -9.81 -17.40 -18.13
CA ALA A 147 -9.67 -17.04 -19.53
C ALA A 147 -9.18 -15.58 -19.66
N GLY A 148 -7.99 -15.41 -20.24
CA GLY A 148 -7.38 -14.08 -20.39
C GLY A 148 -6.71 -13.53 -19.13
N LEU A 149 -6.66 -14.26 -18.01
CA LEU A 149 -5.96 -13.83 -16.79
C LEU A 149 -4.50 -13.45 -17.08
N VAL A 150 -3.79 -14.33 -17.78
CA VAL A 150 -2.38 -14.13 -18.15
C VAL A 150 -2.20 -12.86 -18.98
N GLN A 151 -3.09 -12.62 -19.94
CA GLN A 151 -3.05 -11.42 -20.77
C GLN A 151 -3.26 -10.16 -19.92
N ALA A 152 -4.30 -10.15 -19.09
CA ALA A 152 -4.62 -9.02 -18.21
C ALA A 152 -3.48 -8.73 -17.22
N CYS A 153 -2.86 -9.76 -16.64
CA CYS A 153 -1.68 -9.62 -15.78
C CYS A 153 -0.51 -8.97 -16.53
N ASN A 154 -0.18 -9.46 -17.73
CA ASN A 154 0.95 -8.94 -18.51
C ASN A 154 0.74 -7.49 -18.99
N GLU A 155 -0.50 -7.14 -19.35
CA GLU A 155 -0.89 -5.77 -19.69
C GLU A 155 -0.70 -4.83 -18.48
N LEU A 156 -1.21 -5.22 -17.32
CA LEU A 156 -1.06 -4.44 -16.09
C LEU A 156 0.42 -4.35 -15.65
N LEU A 157 1.18 -5.43 -15.72
CA LEU A 157 2.62 -5.43 -15.47
C LEU A 157 3.36 -4.45 -16.37
N THR A 158 2.99 -4.39 -17.65
CA THR A 158 3.58 -3.45 -18.61
C THR A 158 3.25 -2.00 -18.24
N GLN A 159 2.00 -1.72 -17.84
CA GLN A 159 1.58 -0.39 -17.39
C GLN A 159 2.34 0.04 -16.13
N LEU A 160 2.41 -0.84 -15.11
CA LEU A 160 3.11 -0.59 -13.85
C LEU A 160 4.64 -0.43 -14.04
N THR A 161 5.23 -1.18 -14.97
CA THR A 161 6.68 -1.06 -15.26
C THR A 161 7.01 0.27 -15.95
N LYS A 162 6.16 0.74 -16.89
CA LYS A 162 6.30 2.08 -17.52
C LYS A 162 6.08 3.21 -16.53
N SER A 163 5.36 2.91 -15.45
CA SER A 163 4.94 3.81 -14.37
C SER A 163 6.00 3.99 -13.28
N ALA A 164 6.85 2.99 -13.10
CA ALA A 164 7.85 2.90 -12.03
C ALA A 164 9.07 3.85 -12.15
N THR A 165 9.13 4.73 -13.16
CA THR A 165 10.15 5.81 -13.21
C THR A 165 9.92 6.88 -12.13
N SER A 166 8.71 6.96 -11.58
CA SER A 166 8.43 7.64 -10.32
C SER A 166 8.47 6.62 -9.19
N THR A 167 9.13 6.95 -8.08
CA THR A 167 9.38 6.18 -6.84
C THR A 167 8.13 5.69 -6.09
N GLN A 168 7.00 5.48 -6.79
CA GLN A 168 5.67 5.21 -6.24
C GLN A 168 4.93 4.26 -7.19
N ALA A 169 5.30 2.97 -7.17
CA ALA A 169 4.54 1.94 -7.88
C ALA A 169 3.14 1.79 -7.26
N SER A 170 2.10 1.76 -8.09
CA SER A 170 0.71 1.78 -7.58
C SER A 170 0.22 0.45 -6.99
N VAL A 171 0.89 -0.63 -7.36
CA VAL A 171 0.66 -2.03 -6.99
C VAL A 171 2.06 -2.66 -6.96
N ARG A 172 2.33 -3.55 -6.00
CA ARG A 172 3.59 -4.28 -5.97
C ARG A 172 3.67 -5.22 -7.16
N ILE A 173 4.69 -5.05 -7.99
CA ILE A 173 4.92 -5.89 -9.17
C ILE A 173 5.12 -7.36 -8.75
N GLY A 174 5.71 -7.59 -7.58
CA GLY A 174 5.85 -8.92 -6.98
C GLY A 174 4.51 -9.63 -6.79
N ASP A 175 3.47 -8.95 -6.32
CA ASP A 175 2.15 -9.55 -6.07
C ASP A 175 1.50 -10.07 -7.36
N LEU A 176 1.71 -9.38 -8.49
CA LEU A 176 1.21 -9.82 -9.80
C LEU A 176 1.97 -11.03 -10.33
N HIS A 177 3.29 -11.07 -10.12
CA HIS A 177 4.08 -12.24 -10.48
C HIS A 177 3.72 -13.44 -9.61
N ALA A 178 3.56 -13.25 -8.30
CA ALA A 178 3.09 -14.29 -7.38
C ALA A 178 1.72 -14.84 -7.80
N LEU A 179 0.76 -13.97 -8.17
CA LEU A 179 -0.53 -14.42 -8.69
C LEU A 179 -0.39 -15.29 -9.95
N LEU A 180 0.51 -14.94 -10.87
CA LEU A 180 0.79 -15.75 -12.06
C LEU A 180 1.45 -17.08 -11.71
N ILE A 181 2.39 -17.09 -10.76
CA ILE A 181 3.04 -18.31 -10.27
C ILE A 181 2.01 -19.25 -9.64
N GLU A 182 1.18 -18.75 -8.73
CA GLU A 182 0.07 -19.49 -8.10
C GLU A 182 -0.88 -20.05 -9.17
N TYR A 183 -1.24 -19.24 -10.17
CA TYR A 183 -2.08 -19.69 -11.27
C TYR A 183 -1.44 -20.84 -12.05
N TYR A 184 -0.22 -20.69 -12.56
CA TYR A 184 0.46 -21.74 -13.33
C TYR A 184 0.72 -23.00 -12.49
N PHE A 185 1.07 -22.83 -11.22
CA PHE A 185 1.22 -23.92 -10.26
C PHE A 185 -0.10 -24.70 -10.09
N SER A 186 -1.23 -24.00 -9.94
CA SER A 186 -2.56 -24.64 -9.84
C SER A 186 -2.95 -25.42 -11.10
N GLN A 187 -2.46 -25.01 -12.28
CA GLN A 187 -2.66 -25.71 -13.55
C GLN A 187 -1.64 -26.85 -13.78
N GLY A 188 -0.71 -27.07 -12.85
CA GLY A 188 0.38 -28.05 -12.99
C GLY A 188 1.44 -27.66 -14.02
N SER A 189 1.41 -26.44 -14.54
CA SER A 189 2.31 -25.95 -15.59
C SER A 189 3.61 -25.41 -14.98
N MET A 190 4.44 -26.30 -14.45
CA MET A 190 5.65 -25.95 -13.68
C MET A 190 6.67 -25.14 -14.47
N GLU A 191 6.85 -25.44 -15.76
CA GLU A 191 7.75 -24.69 -16.66
C GLU A 191 7.32 -23.22 -16.79
N GLN A 192 6.02 -22.97 -16.89
CA GLN A 192 5.49 -21.61 -17.01
C GLN A 192 5.60 -20.86 -15.67
N ALA A 193 5.33 -21.54 -14.56
CA ALA A 193 5.53 -20.98 -13.22
C ALA A 193 7.01 -20.57 -13.01
N PHE A 194 7.94 -21.44 -13.40
CA PHE A 194 9.37 -21.18 -13.33
C PHE A 194 9.82 -20.03 -14.24
N HIS A 195 9.26 -19.93 -15.45
CA HIS A 195 9.53 -18.79 -16.33
C HIS A 195 9.11 -17.44 -15.71
N VAL A 196 8.06 -17.42 -14.89
CA VAL A 196 7.66 -16.22 -14.14
C VAL A 196 8.65 -15.93 -13.00
N ILE A 197 9.15 -16.96 -12.31
CA ILE A 197 10.20 -16.83 -11.29
C ILE A 197 11.48 -16.19 -11.88
N GLU A 198 11.93 -16.67 -13.04
CA GLU A 198 13.08 -16.09 -13.76
C GLU A 198 12.88 -14.60 -14.07
N LYS A 199 11.68 -14.20 -14.51
CA LYS A 199 11.34 -12.79 -14.73
C LYS A 199 11.39 -11.94 -13.46
N MET A 200 11.02 -12.49 -12.30
CA MET A 200 11.16 -11.79 -11.03
C MET A 200 12.64 -11.58 -10.68
N ARG A 201 13.48 -12.61 -10.88
CA ARG A 201 14.93 -12.54 -10.66
C ARG A 201 15.63 -11.54 -11.57
N GLU A 202 15.30 -11.52 -12.86
CA GLU A 202 15.83 -10.53 -13.82
C GLU A 202 15.56 -9.08 -13.38
N ARG A 203 14.43 -8.87 -12.69
CA ARG A 203 14.00 -7.58 -12.14
C ARG A 203 14.49 -7.33 -10.72
N LYS A 204 15.29 -8.24 -10.15
CA LYS A 204 15.79 -8.21 -8.76
C LYS A 204 14.68 -8.10 -7.72
N ILE A 205 13.56 -8.78 -7.96
CA ILE A 205 12.45 -8.88 -7.01
C ILE A 205 12.69 -10.15 -6.18
N ALA A 206 12.85 -10.01 -4.86
CA ALA A 206 12.96 -11.14 -3.94
C ALA A 206 11.69 -12.01 -4.01
N LEU A 207 11.82 -13.34 -3.93
CA LEU A 207 10.70 -14.27 -4.09
C LEU A 207 9.97 -14.54 -2.76
N GLY A 208 10.70 -14.77 -1.68
CA GLY A 208 10.17 -15.17 -0.37
C GLY A 208 9.04 -14.29 0.17
N PRO A 209 9.13 -12.94 0.07
CA PRO A 209 8.05 -12.07 0.53
C PRO A 209 6.72 -12.19 -0.25
N PHE A 210 6.70 -12.88 -1.39
CA PHE A 210 5.54 -12.93 -2.29
C PHE A 210 5.03 -14.34 -2.60
N VAL A 211 5.90 -15.35 -2.57
CA VAL A 211 5.58 -16.71 -3.00
C VAL A 211 5.81 -17.69 -1.86
N ASP A 212 4.80 -18.51 -1.55
CA ASP A 212 4.91 -19.55 -0.52
C ASP A 212 6.09 -20.49 -0.79
N GLN A 213 6.88 -20.74 0.25
CA GLN A 213 8.09 -21.55 0.17
C GLN A 213 7.81 -22.97 -0.36
N ASN A 214 6.67 -23.57 0.00
CA ASN A 214 6.29 -24.90 -0.48
C ASN A 214 5.96 -24.89 -1.97
N VAL A 215 5.36 -23.81 -2.47
CA VAL A 215 5.09 -23.64 -3.91
C VAL A 215 6.41 -23.55 -4.67
N LEU A 216 7.35 -22.72 -4.21
CA LEU A 216 8.68 -22.61 -4.81
C LEU A 216 9.37 -23.98 -4.84
N LEU A 217 9.52 -24.63 -3.69
CA LEU A 217 10.17 -25.94 -3.58
C LEU A 217 9.53 -26.99 -4.50
N SER A 218 8.20 -27.01 -4.60
CA SER A 218 7.47 -27.93 -5.48
C SER A 218 7.78 -27.69 -6.96
N ILE A 219 7.88 -26.42 -7.37
CA ILE A 219 8.23 -26.06 -8.76
C ILE A 219 9.67 -26.49 -9.07
N TYR A 220 10.64 -26.19 -8.19
CA TYR A 220 12.04 -26.59 -8.37
C TYR A 220 12.19 -28.11 -8.45
N GLN A 221 11.56 -28.82 -7.50
CA GLN A 221 11.61 -30.28 -7.46
C GLN A 221 11.02 -30.91 -8.72
N ALA A 222 9.89 -30.40 -9.22
CA ALA A 222 9.25 -30.91 -10.43
C ALA A 222 10.12 -30.75 -11.69
N LEU A 223 10.99 -29.75 -11.71
CA LEU A 223 11.93 -29.49 -12.82
C LEU A 223 13.31 -30.12 -12.61
N GLY A 224 13.53 -30.83 -11.50
CA GLY A 224 14.82 -31.43 -11.15
C GLY A 224 15.90 -30.38 -10.84
N LEU A 225 15.49 -29.20 -10.37
CA LEU A 225 16.36 -28.08 -10.01
C LEU A 225 16.46 -27.96 -8.49
N GLU A 226 17.53 -27.36 -8.00
CA GLU A 226 17.68 -26.98 -6.60
C GLU A 226 17.32 -25.50 -6.40
N ALA A 227 16.50 -25.20 -5.39
CA ALA A 227 16.21 -23.84 -4.99
C ALA A 227 17.46 -23.22 -4.32
N THR A 228 17.74 -21.95 -4.59
CA THR A 228 18.85 -21.26 -3.92
C THR A 228 18.40 -20.70 -2.57
N ASP A 229 19.34 -20.51 -1.64
CA ASP A 229 19.04 -19.88 -0.34
C ASP A 229 18.44 -18.47 -0.49
N ASP A 230 18.80 -17.75 -1.56
CA ASP A 230 18.26 -16.42 -1.87
C ASP A 230 16.79 -16.47 -2.31
N ASP A 231 16.38 -17.54 -3.02
CA ASP A 231 14.98 -17.72 -3.42
C ASP A 231 14.06 -17.99 -2.23
N LEU A 232 14.61 -18.60 -1.18
CA LEU A 232 13.88 -19.00 0.02
C LEU A 232 13.98 -17.97 1.15
N ALA A 233 14.74 -16.89 0.95
CA ALA A 233 14.92 -15.86 1.95
C ALA A 233 13.70 -14.92 2.03
N ASP A 234 13.21 -14.68 3.25
CA ASP A 234 12.16 -13.69 3.54
C ASP A 234 12.69 -12.24 3.54
N THR A 235 13.73 -11.93 2.76
CA THR A 235 14.36 -10.61 2.76
C THR A 235 13.38 -9.55 2.26
N VAL A 236 12.80 -8.82 3.21
CA VAL A 236 12.03 -7.61 2.96
C VAL A 236 12.99 -6.58 2.37
N GLY A 237 12.80 -6.20 1.11
CA GLY A 237 13.57 -5.12 0.50
C GLY A 237 13.55 -3.87 1.39
N GLU A 238 14.73 -3.30 1.66
CA GLU A 238 15.00 -2.20 2.61
C GLU A 238 14.27 -0.87 2.34
N GLU A 239 13.26 -0.80 1.46
CA GLU A 239 12.63 0.46 1.06
C GLU A 239 11.53 0.96 2.03
N ILE A 240 11.23 0.25 3.12
CA ILE A 240 9.98 0.48 3.87
C ILE A 240 10.06 1.63 4.90
N ILE A 241 11.22 2.21 5.23
CA ILE A 241 11.31 3.17 6.36
C ILE A 241 11.69 4.62 5.96
N SER A 242 12.11 4.90 4.73
CA SER A 242 12.56 6.25 4.34
C SER A 242 11.64 6.96 3.33
N ALA A 243 10.48 7.45 3.78
CA ALA A 243 9.79 8.62 3.19
C ALA A 243 8.73 9.22 4.14
#